data_AF-A0A095YRT6-F1
#
_entry.id   AF-A0A095YRT6-F1
#
_cell.length_a   1.000
_cell.length_b   1.000
_cell.length_c   1.000
_cell.angle_alpha   90.00
_cell.angle_beta   90.00
_cell.angle_gamma   90.00
#
_symmetry.space_group_name_H-M   'P 1'
#
loop_
_entity.id
_entity.type
_entity.pdbx_description
1 polymer ?
#
loop_
_entity_poly.entity_id
_entity_poly.type
_entity_poly.pdbx_seq_one_letter_code
_entity_poly.pdbx_strand_id
1 'polypeptide(L)'
;MVLSATAVEEYAASISIGEVVRWDYSGEDPLNDARGYRLERAAAHPSMLTDDPYRLAPPAGVSFEDRPGEYERFMQRATSVVLSNGARFYVDHAHPEYSSPETASALDAVLYDRAGDLLAIRVMEVCAQAGTDLVLYKNNTDGKGAAYGTHENYQVSRDVDFDDITRAMIPFLVTRPV
;
A
#
# COMPACT_ATOMS: atom_id res chain seq x y z
N MET A 1 -1.26 12.37 11.93
CA MET A 1 -2.68 12.04 11.64
C MET A 1 -3.37 13.18 10.90
N VAL A 2 -3.67 14.34 11.51
CA VAL A 2 -4.42 15.42 10.82
C VAL A 2 -3.70 15.94 9.57
N LEU A 3 -2.42 16.35 9.69
CA LEU A 3 -1.65 16.84 8.54
C LEU A 3 -1.47 15.78 7.44
N SER A 4 -1.35 14.51 7.82
CA SER A 4 -1.24 13.38 6.90
C SER A 4 -2.54 13.18 6.12
N ALA A 5 -3.69 13.26 6.79
CA ALA A 5 -4.99 13.23 6.16
C ALA A 5 -5.21 14.43 5.25
N THR A 6 -4.84 15.64 5.67
CA THR A 6 -4.86 16.83 4.81
C THR A 6 -4.01 16.64 3.55
N ALA A 7 -2.81 16.07 3.67
CA ALA A 7 -1.94 15.80 2.51
C ALA A 7 -2.62 14.90 1.46
N VAL A 8 -3.27 13.81 1.91
CA VAL A 8 -3.95 12.87 1.01
C VAL A 8 -5.26 13.46 0.48
N GLU A 9 -6.06 14.11 1.33
CA GLU A 9 -7.34 14.72 0.98
C GLU A 9 -7.19 15.86 -0.03
N GLU A 10 -6.28 16.81 0.22
CA GLU A 10 -6.05 17.94 -0.67
C GLU A 10 -5.49 17.49 -2.02
N TYR A 11 -4.56 16.53 -2.01
CA TYR A 11 -4.06 15.99 -3.25
C TYR A 11 -5.16 15.24 -4.01
N ALA A 12 -5.91 14.35 -3.37
CA ALA A 12 -7.02 13.63 -3.98
C ALA A 12 -8.08 14.59 -4.56
N ALA A 13 -8.42 15.68 -3.86
CA ALA A 13 -9.33 16.71 -4.36
C ALA A 13 -8.78 17.46 -5.59
N SER A 14 -7.45 17.60 -5.70
CA SER A 14 -6.79 18.29 -6.81
C SER A 14 -6.76 17.49 -8.11
N ILE A 15 -6.91 16.16 -8.03
CA ILE A 15 -6.90 15.28 -9.19
C ILE A 15 -8.29 14.71 -9.43
N SER A 16 -8.84 14.95 -10.63
CA SER A 16 -10.15 14.44 -11.06
C SER A 16 -10.13 12.93 -11.35
N ILE A 17 -9.56 12.14 -10.46
CA ILE A 17 -9.64 10.69 -10.48
C ILE A 17 -10.92 10.24 -9.78
N GLY A 18 -11.42 9.06 -10.17
CA GLY A 18 -12.73 8.51 -9.80
C GLY A 18 -12.92 8.29 -8.29
N GLU A 19 -13.97 7.55 -7.92
CA GLU A 19 -14.35 7.32 -6.53
C GLU A 19 -13.15 6.95 -5.64
N VAL A 20 -13.13 7.52 -4.43
CA VAL A 20 -12.21 7.16 -3.35
C VAL A 20 -12.17 5.64 -3.20
N VAL A 21 -10.98 5.06 -3.31
CA VAL A 21 -10.80 3.62 -3.11
C VAL A 21 -10.97 3.32 -1.63
N ARG A 22 -12.12 2.77 -1.30
CA ARG A 22 -12.46 2.31 0.05
C ARG A 22 -11.68 1.02 0.31
N TRP A 23 -11.43 0.73 1.59
CA TRP A 23 -11.04 -0.61 2.01
C TRP A 23 -12.23 -1.54 1.81
N ASP A 24 -12.45 -1.95 0.58
CA ASP A 24 -13.51 -2.87 0.17
C ASP A 24 -12.89 -4.11 -0.45
N TYR A 25 -12.73 -5.14 0.39
CA TYR A 25 -12.24 -6.46 -0.02
C TYR A 25 -13.33 -7.29 -0.73
N SER A 26 -14.55 -6.76 -0.91
CA SER A 26 -15.66 -7.55 -1.49
C SER A 26 -15.45 -7.93 -2.96
N GLY A 27 -14.48 -7.31 -3.63
CA GLY A 27 -14.03 -7.64 -4.99
C GLY A 27 -12.62 -8.24 -5.07
N GLU A 28 -12.02 -8.65 -3.95
CA GLU A 28 -10.71 -9.29 -3.98
C GLU A 28 -10.79 -10.62 -4.75
N ASP A 29 -10.18 -10.66 -5.94
CA ASP A 29 -9.96 -11.87 -6.71
C ASP A 29 -8.47 -12.22 -6.60
N PRO A 30 -8.06 -13.07 -5.64
CA PRO A 30 -6.65 -13.39 -5.40
C PRO A 30 -5.98 -14.08 -6.60
N LEU A 31 -6.76 -14.48 -7.60
CA LEU A 31 -6.30 -15.13 -8.82
C LEU A 31 -6.17 -14.16 -10.00
N ASN A 32 -6.61 -12.91 -9.85
CA ASN A 32 -6.54 -11.90 -10.89
C ASN A 32 -5.36 -10.96 -10.63
N ASP A 33 -4.27 -11.16 -11.35
CA ASP A 33 -3.06 -10.36 -11.20
C ASP A 33 -3.20 -9.01 -11.93
N ALA A 34 -2.78 -7.93 -11.28
CA ALA A 34 -2.83 -6.58 -11.84
C ALA A 34 -2.01 -6.40 -13.13
N ARG A 35 -1.02 -7.29 -13.39
CA ARG A 35 -0.27 -7.34 -14.66
C ARG A 35 -1.06 -7.92 -15.83
N GLY A 36 -2.32 -8.33 -15.60
CA GLY A 36 -3.25 -8.78 -16.65
C GLY A 36 -3.22 -10.28 -16.93
N TYR A 37 -2.71 -11.10 -16.01
CA TYR A 37 -2.80 -12.55 -16.11
C TYR A 37 -3.65 -13.14 -14.98
N ARG A 38 -4.28 -14.27 -15.26
CA ARG A 38 -5.13 -14.99 -14.31
C ARG A 38 -4.46 -16.30 -13.90
N LEU A 39 -4.35 -16.55 -12.59
CA LEU A 39 -3.96 -17.85 -12.06
C LEU A 39 -5.18 -18.79 -12.12
N GLU A 40 -5.05 -19.92 -12.79
CA GLU A 40 -6.08 -20.94 -12.75
C GLU A 40 -6.32 -21.40 -11.32
N ARG A 41 -7.58 -21.40 -10.86
CA ARG A 41 -7.90 -21.75 -9.46
C ARG A 41 -7.38 -23.15 -9.08
N ALA A 42 -7.39 -24.08 -10.04
CA ALA A 42 -6.87 -25.43 -9.84
C ALA A 42 -5.34 -25.50 -9.69
N ALA A 43 -4.62 -24.48 -10.21
CA ALA A 43 -3.18 -24.34 -10.05
C ALA A 43 -2.79 -23.54 -8.80
N ALA A 44 -3.76 -22.88 -8.15
CA ALA A 44 -3.52 -22.13 -6.93
C ALA A 44 -3.31 -23.07 -5.73
N HIS A 45 -2.23 -22.85 -5.00
CA HIS A 45 -2.02 -23.46 -3.70
C HIS A 45 -3.22 -23.12 -2.78
N PRO A 46 -3.75 -24.09 -1.99
CA PRO A 46 -4.94 -23.86 -1.16
C PRO A 46 -4.86 -22.66 -0.22
N SER A 47 -3.67 -22.35 0.31
CA SER A 47 -3.47 -21.19 1.19
C SER A 47 -3.54 -19.82 0.48
N MET A 48 -3.63 -19.78 -0.85
CA MET A 48 -3.81 -18.54 -1.63
C MET A 48 -5.28 -18.25 -1.92
N LEU A 49 -6.18 -19.19 -1.65
CA LEU A 49 -7.62 -19.04 -1.88
C LEU A 49 -8.29 -18.38 -0.67
N THR A 50 -7.97 -17.11 -0.43
CA THR A 50 -8.53 -16.30 0.67
C THR A 50 -10.04 -16.05 0.53
N ASP A 51 -10.58 -16.30 -0.65
CA ASP A 51 -12.00 -16.21 -0.99
C ASP A 51 -12.79 -17.50 -0.68
N ASP A 52 -12.14 -18.59 -0.25
CA ASP A 52 -12.83 -19.85 0.10
C ASP A 52 -13.48 -19.75 1.49
N PRO A 53 -14.83 -19.69 1.59
CA PRO A 53 -15.52 -19.53 2.86
C PRO A 53 -15.38 -20.75 3.78
N TYR A 54 -14.90 -21.89 3.27
CA TYR A 54 -14.69 -23.12 4.03
C TYR A 54 -13.22 -23.34 4.40
N ARG A 55 -12.30 -22.49 3.92
CA ARG A 55 -10.84 -22.59 4.15
C ARG A 55 -10.24 -21.21 4.39
N LEU A 56 -10.62 -20.60 5.51
CA LEU A 56 -10.07 -19.33 5.98
C LEU A 56 -8.53 -19.41 6.08
N ALA A 57 -7.85 -18.30 5.76
CA ALA A 57 -6.41 -18.16 5.94
C ALA A 57 -5.99 -18.54 7.40
N PRO A 58 -4.79 -19.11 7.62
CA PRO A 58 -4.37 -19.60 8.94
C PRO A 58 -4.54 -18.52 10.02
N PRO A 59 -5.10 -18.86 11.19
CA PRO A 59 -5.82 -17.89 11.99
C PRO A 59 -4.90 -17.00 12.82
N ALA A 60 -5.07 -15.69 12.67
CA ALA A 60 -4.94 -14.74 13.79
C ALA A 60 -6.26 -14.62 14.58
N GLY A 61 -7.19 -15.57 14.39
CA GLY A 61 -8.57 -15.53 14.90
C GLY A 61 -9.57 -15.14 13.81
N VAL A 62 -10.86 -15.44 14.03
CA VAL A 62 -11.95 -14.96 13.19
C VAL A 62 -12.62 -13.82 13.95
N SER A 63 -12.52 -12.59 13.44
CA SER A 63 -13.38 -11.49 13.86
C SER A 63 -14.53 -11.35 12.87
N PHE A 64 -15.74 -11.24 13.40
CA PHE A 64 -16.90 -10.81 12.62
C PHE A 64 -17.08 -9.33 12.90
N GLU A 65 -16.78 -8.49 11.92
CA GLU A 65 -17.10 -7.07 11.98
C GLU A 65 -18.38 -6.82 11.19
N ASP A 66 -19.29 -6.04 11.78
CA ASP A 66 -20.47 -5.58 11.07
C ASP A 66 -20.03 -4.72 9.88
N ARG A 67 -20.69 -4.91 8.74
CA ARG A 67 -20.43 -4.05 7.57
C ARG A 67 -20.68 -2.60 7.97
N PRO A 68 -19.73 -1.68 7.70
CA PRO A 68 -19.90 -0.28 8.05
C PRO A 68 -21.23 0.27 7.51
N GLY A 69 -21.97 0.97 8.37
CA GLY A 69 -23.20 1.68 7.99
C GLY A 69 -22.95 2.76 6.94
N GLU A 70 -24.01 3.38 6.41
CA GLU A 70 -23.85 4.49 5.46
C GLU A 70 -23.08 5.67 6.08
N TYR A 71 -23.35 5.97 7.35
CA TYR A 71 -22.66 7.03 8.09
C TYR A 71 -21.16 6.74 8.27
N GLU A 72 -20.80 5.52 8.65
CA GLU A 72 -19.39 5.13 8.83
C GLU A 72 -18.63 5.13 7.51
N ARG A 73 -19.29 4.73 6.41
CA ARG A 73 -18.75 4.82 5.05
C ARG A 73 -18.61 6.27 4.57
N PHE A 74 -19.51 7.16 4.96
CA PHE A 74 -19.40 8.59 4.66
C PHE A 74 -18.28 9.25 5.48
N MET A 75 -18.05 8.80 6.71
CA MET A 75 -17.00 9.29 7.60
C MET A 75 -15.60 8.77 7.24
N GLN A 76 -15.48 7.72 6.41
CA GLN A 76 -14.22 7.40 5.74
C GLN A 76 -13.86 8.55 4.81
N ARG A 77 -13.11 9.51 5.34
CA ARG A 77 -12.41 10.52 4.54
C ARG A 77 -11.52 9.82 3.52
N ALA A 78 -11.12 10.52 2.46
CA ALA A 78 -10.17 10.01 1.48
C ALA A 78 -8.78 9.80 2.13
N THR A 79 -8.67 8.78 2.96
CA THR A 79 -7.43 8.32 3.57
C THR A 79 -6.66 7.43 2.62
N SER A 80 -7.17 7.18 1.41
CA SER A 80 -6.54 6.33 0.41
C SER A 80 -7.05 6.69 -0.97
N VAL A 81 -6.14 6.79 -1.92
CA VAL A 81 -6.45 7.06 -3.33
C VAL A 81 -5.52 6.24 -4.23
N VAL A 82 -6.07 5.72 -5.33
CA VAL A 82 -5.28 5.08 -6.39
C VAL A 82 -5.03 6.10 -7.49
N LEU A 83 -3.76 6.27 -7.82
CA LEU A 83 -3.28 7.24 -8.80
C LEU A 83 -3.39 6.67 -10.21
N SER A 84 -3.41 7.55 -11.22
CA SER A 84 -3.50 7.16 -12.63
C SER A 84 -2.33 6.31 -13.12
N ASN A 85 -1.22 6.31 -12.40
CA ASN A 85 -0.04 5.48 -12.68
C ASN A 85 -0.08 4.11 -11.97
N GLY A 86 -1.18 3.76 -11.29
CA GLY A 86 -1.38 2.51 -10.56
C GLY A 86 -0.88 2.52 -9.12
N ALA A 87 -0.18 3.58 -8.67
CA ALA A 87 0.28 3.69 -7.29
C ALA A 87 -0.87 3.95 -6.31
N ARG A 88 -0.66 3.60 -5.05
CA ARG A 88 -1.54 3.98 -3.94
C ARG A 88 -0.91 5.13 -3.15
N PHE A 89 -1.71 6.16 -2.84
CA PHE A 89 -1.33 7.22 -1.92
C PHE A 89 -2.35 7.29 -0.79
N TYR A 90 -1.92 7.13 0.46
CA TYR A 90 -2.84 6.90 1.57
C TYR A 90 -2.26 7.34 2.92
N VAL A 91 -3.10 7.37 3.95
CA VAL A 91 -2.69 7.63 5.33
C VAL A 91 -2.44 6.29 5.99
N ASP A 92 -1.18 6.00 6.30
CA ASP A 92 -0.81 4.91 7.21
C ASP A 92 -0.55 5.49 8.61
N HIS A 93 -1.53 5.30 9.49
CA HIS A 93 -1.53 5.83 10.84
C HIS A 93 -1.18 7.34 10.91
N ALA A 94 0.05 7.68 11.26
CA ALA A 94 0.51 9.05 11.43
C ALA A 94 1.17 9.66 10.19
N HIS A 95 1.34 8.91 9.10
CA HIS A 95 2.15 9.32 7.94
C HIS A 95 1.37 9.20 6.62
N PRO A 96 1.57 10.11 5.66
CA PRO A 96 1.17 9.85 4.28
C PRO A 96 2.16 8.85 3.67
N GLU A 97 1.64 7.82 3.00
CA GLU A 97 2.41 6.76 2.38
C GLU A 97 2.12 6.68 0.88
N TYR A 98 3.18 6.52 0.11
CA TYR A 98 3.14 6.17 -1.30
C TYR A 98 3.59 4.73 -1.48
N SER A 99 2.75 3.89 -2.07
CA SER A 99 3.12 2.55 -2.54
C SER A 99 3.12 2.55 -4.07
N SER A 100 4.25 2.20 -4.69
CA SER A 100 4.36 2.10 -6.15
C SER A 100 3.35 1.09 -6.73
N PRO A 101 2.99 1.18 -8.02
CA PRO A 101 2.38 0.04 -8.69
C PRO A 101 3.33 -1.18 -8.67
N GLU A 102 2.81 -2.34 -9.05
CA GLU A 102 3.62 -3.51 -9.31
C GLU A 102 4.61 -3.24 -10.44
N THR A 103 5.83 -3.71 -10.27
CA THR A 103 6.91 -3.53 -11.25
C THR A 103 7.53 -4.88 -11.59
N ALA A 104 7.96 -5.05 -12.85
CA ALA A 104 8.57 -6.29 -13.32
C ALA A 104 10.10 -6.26 -13.28
N SER A 105 10.70 -5.11 -12.96
CA SER A 105 12.14 -4.93 -12.90
C SER A 105 12.55 -3.94 -11.81
N ALA A 106 13.79 -4.07 -11.32
CA ALA A 106 14.35 -3.13 -10.36
C ALA A 106 14.47 -1.70 -10.92
N LEU A 107 14.67 -1.56 -12.24
CA LEU A 107 14.69 -0.24 -12.89
C LEU A 107 13.32 0.42 -12.81
N ASP A 108 12.25 -0.31 -13.14
CA ASP A 108 10.89 0.19 -13.04
C ASP A 108 10.55 0.55 -11.59
N ALA A 109 10.95 -0.29 -10.62
CA ALA A 109 10.78 0.01 -9.20
C ALA A 109 11.41 1.35 -8.81
N VAL A 110 12.65 1.62 -9.25
CA VAL A 110 13.33 2.92 -9.02
C VAL A 110 12.61 4.07 -9.72
N LEU A 111 12.11 3.88 -10.94
CA LEU A 111 11.38 4.91 -11.68
C LEU A 111 10.08 5.30 -10.95
N TYR A 112 9.32 4.32 -10.46
CA TYR A 112 8.09 4.57 -9.72
C TYR A 112 8.35 5.09 -8.30
N ASP A 113 9.40 4.63 -7.61
CA ASP A 113 9.84 5.23 -6.34
C ASP A 113 10.20 6.72 -6.52
N ARG A 114 10.89 7.05 -7.63
CA ARG A 114 11.19 8.44 -7.98
C ARG A 114 9.94 9.24 -8.35
N ALA A 115 8.93 8.61 -8.96
CA ALA A 115 7.64 9.24 -9.19
C ALA A 115 6.93 9.58 -7.85
N GLY A 116 7.12 8.76 -6.81
CA GLY A 116 6.69 9.06 -5.44
C GLY A 116 7.32 10.34 -4.86
N ASP A 117 8.58 10.63 -5.16
CA ASP A 117 9.22 11.89 -4.74
C ASP A 117 8.57 13.11 -5.40
N LEU A 118 8.29 13.01 -6.71
CA LEU A 118 7.62 14.07 -7.47
C LEU A 118 6.19 14.29 -6.98
N LEU A 119 5.50 13.20 -6.62
CA LEU A 119 4.20 13.25 -5.95
C LEU A 119 4.31 14.02 -4.63
N ALA A 120 5.27 13.70 -3.76
CA ALA A 120 5.44 14.39 -2.48
C ALA A 120 5.66 15.90 -2.64
N ILE A 121 6.46 16.32 -3.64
CA ILE A 121 6.62 17.73 -3.99
C ILE A 121 5.29 18.35 -4.38
N ARG A 122 4.54 17.67 -5.26
CA ARG A 122 3.24 18.16 -5.73
C ARG A 122 2.20 18.27 -4.61
N VAL A 123 2.19 17.31 -3.69
CA VAL A 123 1.32 17.33 -2.50
C VAL A 123 1.62 18.56 -1.65
N MET A 124 2.90 18.86 -1.37
CA MET A 124 3.27 20.07 -0.63
C MET A 124 2.82 21.35 -1.34
N GLU A 125 2.97 21.43 -2.68
CA GLU A 125 2.49 22.58 -3.47
C GLU A 125 0.97 22.77 -3.38
N VAL A 126 0.20 21.68 -3.51
CA VAL A 126 -1.26 21.70 -3.44
C VAL A 126 -1.72 22.12 -2.04
N CYS A 127 -1.15 21.55 -0.98
CA CYS A 127 -1.45 21.95 0.39
C CYS A 127 -1.13 23.42 0.65
N ALA A 128 0.00 23.92 0.16
CA ALA A 128 0.38 25.32 0.30
C ALA A 128 -0.62 26.26 -0.40
N GLN A 129 -1.13 25.88 -1.59
CA GLN A 129 -2.18 26.62 -2.29
C GLN A 129 -3.51 26.61 -1.53
N ALA A 130 -3.82 25.52 -0.82
CA ALA A 130 -4.97 25.41 0.08
C ALA A 130 -4.74 26.10 1.45
N GLY A 131 -3.59 26.74 1.66
CA GLY A 131 -3.27 27.48 2.89
C GLY A 131 -2.70 26.61 4.03
N THR A 132 -2.30 25.38 3.75
CA THR A 132 -1.64 24.48 4.72
C THR A 132 -0.15 24.39 4.41
N ASP A 133 0.69 24.85 5.34
CA ASP A 133 2.14 24.67 5.26
C ASP A 133 2.53 23.27 5.75
N LEU A 134 3.18 22.49 4.88
CA LEU A 134 3.55 21.10 5.12
C LEU A 134 4.90 20.81 4.46
N VAL A 135 5.77 20.11 5.20
CA VAL A 135 7.03 19.57 4.67
C VAL A 135 7.04 18.06 4.81
N LEU A 136 7.30 17.36 3.71
CA LEU A 136 7.46 15.91 3.65
C LEU A 136 8.93 15.54 3.57
N TYR A 137 9.33 14.54 4.35
CA TYR A 137 10.69 14.01 4.37
C TYR A 137 10.68 12.55 3.96
N LYS A 138 11.51 12.19 2.97
CA LYS A 138 11.78 10.80 2.61
C LYS A 138 13.03 10.32 3.35
N ASN A 139 12.82 9.85 4.56
CA ASN A 139 13.82 9.22 5.43
C ASN A 139 13.10 8.20 6.33
N ASN A 140 13.71 7.77 7.44
CA ASN A 140 13.12 6.74 8.32
C ASN A 140 13.03 7.14 9.79
N THR A 141 13.38 8.38 10.16
CA THR A 141 13.30 8.86 11.54
C THR A 141 13.16 10.37 11.61
N ASP A 142 12.48 10.85 12.64
CA ASP A 142 12.34 12.28 12.92
C ASP A 142 13.49 12.85 13.78
N GLY A 143 14.43 12.01 14.20
CA GLY A 143 15.52 12.38 15.11
C GLY A 143 15.08 12.66 16.55
N LYS A 144 13.82 12.38 16.91
CA LYS A 144 13.20 12.61 18.22
C LYS A 144 12.65 11.33 18.85
N GLY A 145 12.88 10.19 18.20
CA GLY A 145 12.54 8.85 18.69
C GLY A 145 11.49 8.12 17.86
N ALA A 146 10.82 8.80 16.92
CA ALA A 146 9.94 8.12 15.98
C ALA A 146 10.75 7.51 14.83
N ALA A 147 10.32 6.34 14.37
CA ALA A 147 10.81 5.68 13.18
C ALA A 147 9.64 5.31 12.27
N TYR A 148 9.89 5.30 10.96
CA TYR A 148 8.90 4.98 9.95
C TYR A 148 9.54 4.22 8.79
N GLY A 149 8.73 3.37 8.14
CA GLY A 149 9.19 2.33 7.25
C GLY A 149 9.42 2.76 5.81
N THR A 150 10.34 2.06 5.15
CA THR A 150 10.37 1.93 3.70
C THR A 150 10.36 0.44 3.42
N HIS A 151 9.33 -0.05 2.73
CA HIS A 151 9.09 -1.48 2.56
C HIS A 151 9.36 -1.90 1.12
N GLU A 152 9.97 -3.07 0.96
CA GLU A 152 10.17 -3.72 -0.34
C GLU A 152 9.29 -4.96 -0.40
N ASN A 153 8.51 -5.09 -1.48
CA ASN A 153 7.61 -6.23 -1.70
C ASN A 153 8.12 -7.06 -2.88
N TYR A 154 8.34 -8.35 -2.65
CA TYR A 154 8.85 -9.28 -3.65
C TYR A 154 7.85 -10.42 -3.85
N GLN A 155 7.40 -10.61 -5.09
CA GLN A 155 6.62 -11.79 -5.44
C GLN A 155 7.55 -13.02 -5.44
N VAL A 156 7.12 -14.08 -4.76
CA VAL A 156 7.81 -15.37 -4.69
C VAL A 156 6.88 -16.49 -5.09
N SER A 157 7.43 -17.58 -5.63
CA SER A 157 6.63 -18.79 -5.86
C SER A 157 6.21 -19.38 -4.52
N ARG A 158 4.96 -19.85 -4.45
CA ARG A 158 4.42 -20.47 -3.24
C ARG A 158 5.07 -21.80 -2.91
N ASP A 159 5.70 -22.45 -3.88
CA ASP A 159 6.43 -23.72 -3.69
C ASP A 159 7.78 -23.53 -2.99
N VAL A 160 8.26 -22.28 -2.84
CA VAL A 160 9.48 -21.99 -2.09
C VAL A 160 9.19 -22.08 -0.60
N ASP A 161 9.96 -22.90 0.10
CA ASP A 161 9.87 -23.00 1.55
C ASP A 161 10.24 -21.66 2.22
N PHE A 162 9.40 -21.21 3.14
CA PHE A 162 9.63 -19.95 3.85
C PHE A 162 10.88 -20.01 4.75
N ASP A 163 11.24 -21.20 5.24
CA ASP A 163 12.47 -21.41 6.01
C ASP A 163 13.71 -21.22 5.14
N ASP A 164 13.64 -21.59 3.86
CA ASP A 164 14.71 -21.35 2.89
C ASP A 164 14.87 -19.85 2.59
N ILE A 165 13.77 -19.12 2.42
CA ILE A 165 13.79 -17.66 2.27
C ILE A 165 14.43 -17.03 3.51
N THR A 166 13.98 -17.40 4.70
CA THR A 166 14.47 -16.87 5.97
C THR A 166 15.98 -17.11 6.13
N ARG A 167 16.43 -18.35 5.88
CA ARG A 167 17.83 -18.75 5.98
C ARG A 167 18.73 -17.99 5.01
N ALA A 168 18.27 -17.75 3.79
CA ALA A 168 19.05 -17.04 2.78
C ALA A 168 19.01 -15.51 2.96
N MET A 169 17.84 -14.95 3.26
CA MET A 169 17.61 -13.51 3.27
C MET A 169 18.11 -12.82 4.53
N ILE A 170 18.01 -13.44 5.72
CA ILE A 170 18.44 -12.77 6.96
C ILE A 170 19.91 -12.33 6.89
N PRO A 171 20.89 -13.20 6.56
CA PRO A 171 22.29 -12.78 6.50
C PRO A 171 22.52 -11.68 5.45
N PHE A 172 21.85 -11.77 4.30
CA PHE A 172 21.93 -10.75 3.25
C PHE A 172 21.36 -9.41 3.72
N LEU A 173 20.14 -9.38 4.26
CA LEU A 173 19.47 -8.14 4.70
C LEU A 173 20.21 -7.46 5.86
N VAL A 174 20.79 -8.24 6.78
CA VAL A 174 21.59 -7.70 7.89
C VAL A 174 22.87 -7.04 7.37
N THR A 175 23.46 -7.55 6.28
CA THR A 175 24.73 -7.04 5.73
C THR A 175 24.57 -6.10 4.54
N ARG A 176 23.37 -5.94 3.98
CA ARG A 176 23.10 -5.00 2.88
C ARG A 176 23.41 -3.52 3.17
N PRO A 177 23.27 -2.99 4.41
CA PRO A 177 23.47 -1.56 4.66
C PRO A 177 24.93 -1.06 4.65
N VAL A 178 25.93 -1.94 4.53
CA VAL A 178 27.36 -1.56 4.42
C VAL A 178 27.78 -1.38 2.96
#